data_AF-A0A0A2M6X9-F1
#
_entry.id   AF-A0A0A2M6X9-F1
#
_cell.length_a   1.000
_cell.length_b   1.000
_cell.length_c   1.000
_cell.angle_alpha   90.00
_cell.angle_beta   90.00
_cell.angle_gamma   90.00
#
_symmetry.space_group_name_H-M   'P 1'
#
loop_
_entity.id
_entity.type
_entity.pdbx_description
1 polymer ?
#
loop_
_entity_poly.entity_id
_entity_poly.type
_entity_poly.pdbx_seq_one_letter_code
_entity_poly.pdbx_strand_id
1 'polypeptide(L)'
;MKIRSIINYITLAVAFLLMAAGFRDDNFFMAAMLSAFITGIIQVFLALSMLEKRNSNLLNVYFLITVLYFILLTIFGKQFFTFIVPPALVILLTYIIYIERKKEKLINPN
;
A
#
# COMPACT_ATOMS: atom_id res chain seq x y z
N MET A 1 1.09 -2.74 -16.56
CA MET A 1 1.73 -2.94 -15.23
C MET A 1 2.84 -1.95 -14.87
N LYS A 2 3.65 -1.42 -15.81
CA LYS A 2 4.76 -0.47 -15.49
C LYS A 2 4.32 0.74 -14.65
N ILE A 3 3.25 1.42 -15.04
CA ILE A 3 2.71 2.60 -14.34
C ILE A 3 2.33 2.28 -12.88
N ARG A 4 1.69 1.13 -12.64
CA ARG A 4 1.29 0.70 -11.29
C ARG A 4 2.50 0.49 -10.37
N SER A 5 3.58 -0.10 -10.89
CA SER A 5 4.82 -0.24 -10.13
C SER A 5 5.44 1.12 -9.78
N ILE A 6 5.45 2.06 -10.73
CA ILE A 6 6.01 3.42 -10.49
C ILE A 6 5.23 4.12 -9.39
N ILE A 7 3.89 4.14 -9.49
CA ILE A 7 3.03 4.73 -8.46
C ILE A 7 3.32 4.07 -7.11
N ASN A 8 3.36 2.73 -7.05
CA ASN A 8 3.61 2.03 -5.79
C ASN A 8 4.98 2.35 -5.17
N TYR A 9 6.04 2.48 -5.97
CA TYR A 9 7.37 2.87 -5.48
C TYR A 9 7.40 4.31 -4.96
N ILE A 10 6.73 5.25 -5.64
CA ILE A 10 6.61 6.63 -5.16
C ILE A 10 5.88 6.64 -3.82
N THR A 11 4.76 5.93 -3.72
CA THR A 11 4.00 5.82 -2.48
C THR A 11 4.83 5.21 -1.36
N LEU A 12 5.65 4.18 -1.65
CA LEU A 12 6.57 3.56 -0.69
C LEU A 12 7.58 4.57 -0.14
N ALA A 13 8.24 5.31 -1.04
CA ALA A 13 9.26 6.29 -0.68
C ALA A 13 8.67 7.42 0.19
N VAL A 14 7.51 7.94 -0.20
CA VAL A 14 6.79 8.98 0.55
C VAL A 14 6.39 8.48 1.94
N ALA A 15 5.81 7.27 2.03
CA ALA A 15 5.40 6.68 3.30
C ALA A 15 6.59 6.50 4.26
N PHE A 16 7.73 6.01 3.77
CA PHE A 16 8.94 5.83 4.58
C PHE A 16 9.52 7.14 5.09
N LEU A 17 9.62 8.17 4.23
CA LEU A 17 10.15 9.48 4.61
C LEU A 17 9.28 10.15 5.68
N LEU A 18 7.95 10.07 5.54
CA LEU A 18 7.02 10.70 6.46
C LEU A 18 6.87 9.92 7.77
N MET A 19 6.98 8.58 7.74
CA MET A 19 7.12 7.78 8.95
C MET A 19 8.37 8.18 9.75
N ALA A 20 9.53 8.28 9.07
CA ALA A 20 10.77 8.67 9.73
C ALA A 20 10.71 10.10 10.31
N ALA A 21 10.06 11.03 9.62
CA ALA A 21 9.83 12.39 10.10
C ALA A 21 8.89 12.43 11.32
N GLY A 22 7.75 11.71 11.25
CA GLY A 22 6.77 11.65 12.33
C GLY A 22 7.27 10.98 13.61
N PHE A 23 8.28 10.10 13.52
CA PHE A 23 8.90 9.49 14.70
C PHE A 23 9.86 10.45 15.43
N ARG A 24 10.35 11.49 14.75
CA ARG A 24 11.35 12.41 15.29
C ARG A 24 10.74 13.62 15.98
N ASP A 25 9.58 14.09 15.53
CA ASP A 25 8.93 15.29 16.06
C ASP A 25 7.40 15.19 15.91
N ASP A 26 6.70 15.33 17.03
CA ASP A 26 5.24 15.24 17.14
C ASP A 26 4.51 16.28 16.28
N ASN A 27 5.15 17.40 15.92
CA ASN A 27 4.58 18.36 14.99
C ASN A 27 4.35 17.77 13.58
N PHE A 28 5.13 16.74 13.20
CA PHE A 28 4.96 16.03 11.93
C PHE A 28 4.02 14.84 12.04
N PHE A 29 3.49 14.51 13.22
CA PHE A 29 2.56 13.40 13.43
C PHE A 29 1.32 13.52 12.55
N MET A 30 0.75 14.73 12.46
CA MET A 30 -0.45 14.97 11.66
C MET A 30 -0.18 14.83 10.16
N ALA A 31 1.01 15.26 9.71
CA ALA A 31 1.47 15.05 8.33
C ALA A 31 1.73 13.56 8.03
N ALA A 32 2.32 12.83 8.98
CA ALA A 32 2.55 11.39 8.87
C ALA A 32 1.25 10.60 8.81
N MET A 33 0.25 10.93 9.64
CA MET A 33 -1.08 10.32 9.56
C MET A 33 -1.78 10.62 8.23
N LEU A 34 -1.74 11.88 7.77
CA LEU A 34 -2.34 12.25 6.49
C LEU A 34 -1.68 11.49 5.33
N SER A 35 -0.35 11.34 5.39
CA SER A 35 0.40 10.53 4.42
C SER A 35 0.02 9.06 4.44
N ALA A 36 -0.13 8.46 5.62
CA ALA A 36 -0.58 7.07 5.76
C ALA A 36 -1.98 6.89 5.15
N PHE A 37 -2.86 7.88 5.34
CA PHE A 37 -4.22 7.88 4.77
C PHE A 37 -4.19 7.96 3.24
N ILE A 38 -3.44 8.91 2.68
CA ILE A 38 -3.28 9.08 1.22
C ILE A 38 -2.65 7.82 0.62
N THR A 39 -1.61 7.29 1.26
CA THR A 39 -0.93 6.05 0.87
C THR A 39 -1.91 4.90 0.77
N GLY A 40 -2.67 4.64 1.84
CA GLY A 40 -3.63 3.54 1.84
C GLY A 40 -4.74 3.72 0.80
N ILE A 41 -5.22 4.94 0.55
CA ILE A 41 -6.22 5.21 -0.49
C ILE A 41 -5.66 4.84 -1.87
N ILE A 42 -4.44 5.28 -2.17
CA ILE A 42 -3.75 4.93 -3.42
C ILE A 42 -3.63 3.40 -3.54
N GLN A 43 -3.31 2.72 -2.44
CA GLN A 43 -3.19 1.27 -2.42
C GLN A 43 -4.51 0.55 -2.72
N VAL A 44 -5.62 1.04 -2.18
CA VAL A 44 -6.98 0.53 -2.47
C VAL A 44 -7.30 0.68 -3.96
N PHE A 45 -7.07 1.86 -4.54
CA PHE A 45 -7.29 2.09 -5.97
C PHE A 45 -6.41 1.21 -6.85
N LEU A 46 -5.13 1.04 -6.49
CA LEU A 46 -4.23 0.15 -7.22
C LEU A 46 -4.72 -1.31 -7.18
N ALA A 47 -5.11 -1.80 -6.00
CA ALA A 47 -5.65 -3.14 -5.84
C ALA A 47 -6.93 -3.37 -6.64
N LEU A 48 -7.89 -2.44 -6.59
CA LEU A 48 -9.11 -2.51 -7.40
C LEU A 48 -8.81 -2.56 -8.90
N SER A 49 -7.94 -1.67 -9.39
CA SER A 49 -7.55 -1.66 -10.81
C SER A 49 -6.85 -2.97 -11.24
N MET A 50 -6.21 -3.66 -10.31
CA MET A 50 -5.56 -4.95 -10.55
C MET A 50 -6.58 -6.09 -10.54
N LEU A 51 -7.53 -6.08 -9.61
CA LEU A 51 -8.63 -7.04 -9.53
C LEU A 51 -9.51 -7.03 -10.78
N GLU A 52 -9.80 -5.85 -11.32
CA GLU A 52 -10.57 -5.70 -12.56
C GLU A 52 -9.91 -6.41 -13.75
N LYS A 53 -8.57 -6.43 -13.82
CA LYS A 53 -7.83 -7.11 -14.89
C LYS A 53 -7.58 -8.59 -14.62
N ARG A 54 -7.38 -8.95 -13.34
CA ARG A 54 -7.15 -10.32 -12.90
C ARG A 54 -7.68 -10.50 -11.49
N ASN A 55 -8.70 -11.34 -11.38
CA ASN A 55 -9.15 -11.82 -10.08
C ASN A 55 -8.14 -12.85 -9.55
N SER A 56 -7.38 -12.48 -8.51
CA SER A 56 -6.47 -13.40 -7.82
C SER A 56 -6.77 -13.40 -6.33
N ASN A 57 -6.69 -14.57 -5.70
CA ASN A 57 -6.92 -14.70 -4.25
C ASN A 57 -5.97 -13.81 -3.45
N LEU A 58 -4.72 -13.66 -3.89
CA LEU A 58 -3.74 -12.78 -3.24
C LEU A 58 -4.17 -11.31 -3.27
N LEU A 59 -4.70 -10.84 -4.40
CA LEU A 59 -5.22 -9.47 -4.53
C LEU A 59 -6.48 -9.23 -3.69
N ASN A 60 -7.36 -10.23 -3.60
CA ASN A 60 -8.56 -10.16 -2.74
C ASN A 60 -8.19 -10.10 -1.26
N VAL A 61 -7.28 -10.96 -0.81
CA VAL A 61 -6.76 -10.95 0.56
C VAL A 61 -6.07 -9.61 0.86
N TYR A 62 -5.25 -9.12 -0.06
CA TYR A 62 -4.60 -7.82 0.06
C TYR A 62 -5.61 -6.68 0.21
N PHE A 63 -6.63 -6.64 -0.63
CA PHE A 63 -7.68 -5.63 -0.60
C PHE A 63 -8.42 -5.67 0.74
N LEU A 64 -8.80 -6.86 1.22
CA LEU A 64 -9.46 -7.05 2.50
C LEU A 64 -8.60 -6.54 3.67
N ILE A 65 -7.32 -6.89 3.72
CA ILE A 65 -6.40 -6.42 4.76
C ILE A 65 -6.27 -4.89 4.72
N THR A 66 -6.18 -4.30 3.52
CA THR A 66 -6.07 -2.85 3.37
C THR A 66 -7.32 -2.11 3.86
N VAL A 67 -8.52 -2.62 3.56
CA VAL A 67 -9.78 -2.06 4.07
C VAL A 67 -9.87 -2.21 5.59
N LEU A 68 -9.55 -3.40 6.12
CA LEU A 68 -9.53 -3.65 7.56
C LEU A 68 -8.57 -2.71 8.28
N TYR A 69 -7.40 -2.42 7.70
CA TYR A 69 -6.47 -1.45 8.25
C TYR A 69 -7.11 -0.07 8.44
N PHE A 70 -7.85 0.45 7.46
CA PHE A 70 -8.55 1.74 7.59
C PHE A 70 -9.63 1.75 8.67
N ILE A 71 -10.36 0.63 8.80
CA ILE A 71 -11.36 0.47 9.87
C ILE A 71 -10.65 0.52 11.23
N LEU A 72 -9.57 -0.25 11.40
CA LEU A 72 -8.79 -0.28 12.63
C LEU A 72 -8.12 1.07 12.93
N LEU A 73 -7.63 1.76 11.91
CA LEU A 73 -7.04 3.09 12.05
C LEU A 73 -8.06 4.09 12.62
N THR A 74 -9.32 4.01 12.20
CA THR A 74 -10.39 4.88 12.71
C THR A 74 -10.72 4.58 14.18
N ILE A 75 -10.61 3.33 14.61
CA ILE A 75 -10.95 2.90 15.98
C ILE A 75 -9.80 3.18 16.95
N PHE A 76 -8.55 2.92 16.55
CA PHE A 76 -7.40 2.87 17.46
C PHE A 76 -6.39 4.02 17.25
N GLY A 77 -6.46 4.72 16.11
CA GLY A 77 -5.80 6.01 15.86
C GLY A 77 -4.29 6.04 16.04
N LYS A 78 -3.82 6.29 17.27
CA LYS A 78 -2.44 6.69 17.59
C LYS A 78 -1.47 5.54 17.88
N GLN A 79 -1.91 4.29 17.73
CA GLN A 79 -1.05 3.16 18.06
C GLN A 79 0.08 2.98 17.04
N PHE A 80 1.17 2.35 17.48
CA PHE A 80 2.37 2.11 16.68
C PHE A 80 2.08 1.43 15.33
N PHE A 81 1.06 0.59 15.25
CA PHE A 81 0.67 -0.08 14.00
C PHE A 81 0.19 0.90 12.92
N THR A 82 -0.28 2.10 13.27
CA THR A 82 -0.66 3.16 12.33
C THR A 82 0.51 3.59 11.45
N PHE A 83 1.74 3.43 11.94
CA PHE A 83 2.95 3.81 11.23
C PHE A 83 3.59 2.65 10.48
N ILE A 84 3.46 1.42 11.00
CA ILE A 84 4.08 0.23 10.39
C ILE A 84 3.23 -0.42 9.30
N VAL A 85 1.91 -0.45 9.49
CA VAL A 85 1.04 -1.18 8.57
C VAL A 85 1.04 -0.57 7.16
N PRO A 86 1.01 0.77 6.94
CA PRO A 86 1.08 1.33 5.60
C PRO A 86 2.33 0.91 4.80
N PRO A 87 3.58 1.08 5.29
CA PRO A 87 4.75 0.62 4.55
C PRO A 87 4.75 -0.91 4.35
N ALA A 88 4.28 -1.69 5.31
CA ALA A 88 4.15 -3.14 5.16
C ALA A 88 3.18 -3.53 4.04
N LEU A 89 2.03 -2.85 3.92
CA LEU A 89 1.07 -3.06 2.84
C LEU A 89 1.66 -2.66 1.48
N VAL A 90 2.46 -1.59 1.41
CA VAL A 90 3.14 -1.21 0.16
C VAL A 90 4.18 -2.23 -0.28
N ILE A 91 4.92 -2.81 0.65
CA ILE A 91 5.83 -3.93 0.36
C ILE A 91 5.06 -5.14 -0.15
N LEU A 92 3.95 -5.50 0.52
CA LEU A 92 3.11 -6.62 0.11
C LEU A 92 2.52 -6.43 -1.29
N LEU A 93 2.02 -5.23 -1.61
CA LEU A 93 1.52 -4.92 -2.96
C LEU A 93 2.63 -4.97 -4.00
N THR A 94 3.85 -4.54 -3.66
CA THR A 94 5.02 -4.68 -4.54
C THR A 94 5.27 -6.14 -4.89
N TYR A 95 5.24 -7.02 -3.89
CA TYR A 95 5.42 -8.46 -4.07
C TYR A 95 4.31 -9.08 -4.93
N ILE A 96 3.05 -8.68 -4.70
CA ILE A 96 1.91 -9.12 -5.52
C ILE A 96 2.08 -8.67 -6.97
N ILE A 97 2.45 -7.40 -7.21
CA ILE A 97 2.72 -6.89 -8.56
C ILE A 97 3.85 -7.67 -9.22
N TYR A 98 4.91 -8.02 -8.48
CA TYR A 98 6.02 -8.82 -9.00
C TYR A 98 5.56 -10.22 -9.44
N ILE A 99 4.78 -10.92 -8.60
CA ILE A 99 4.22 -12.24 -8.93
C ILE A 99 3.34 -12.15 -10.19
N GLU A 100 2.43 -11.18 -10.23
CA GLU A 100 1.50 -11.05 -11.36
C GLU A 100 2.22 -10.69 -12.66
N ARG A 101 3.27 -9.86 -12.60
CA ARG A 101 4.14 -9.61 -13.77
C ARG A 101 4.86 -10.86 -14.25
N LYS A 102 5.37 -11.69 -13.32
CA LYS A 102 6.04 -12.94 -13.68
C LYS A 102 5.06 -13.89 -14.36
N LYS A 103 3.83 -14.01 -13.85
CA LYS A 103 2.76 -14.80 -14.49
C LYS A 103 2.39 -14.26 -15.87
N GLU A 104 2.28 -12.94 -16.05
CA GLU A 104 2.01 -12.34 -17.36
C GLU A 104 3.10 -12.69 -18.38
N LYS A 105 4.38 -12.60 -18.01
CA LYS A 105 5.49 -12.96 -18.92
C LYS A 105 5.51 -14.44 -19.31
N LEU A 106 5.07 -15.33 -18.42
CA LEU A 106 4.96 -16.76 -18.74
C LEU A 106 3.82 -17.03 -19.74
N ILE A 107 2.77 -16.20 -19.73
CA ILE A 107 1.60 -16.36 -20.61
C ILE A 107 1.81 -15.63 -21.95
N ASN A 108 2.50 -14.48 -21.95
CA ASN A 108 2.85 -13.68 -23.13
C ASN A 108 4.35 -13.33 -23.10
N PRO A 109 5.23 -14.16 -23.69
CA PRO A 109 6.70 -13.98 -23.62
C PRO A 109 7.28 -12.88 -24.53
N ASN A 110 6.44 -12.07 -25.20
CA ASN A 110 6.86 -11.04 -26.15
C ASN A 110 7.29 -9.72 -25.49
#